data_AF-A0A0W0SP03-F1
#
_entry.id   AF-A0A0W0SP03-F1
#
_cell.length_a   1.000
_cell.length_b   1.000
_cell.length_c   1.000
_cell.angle_alpha   90.00
_cell.angle_beta   90.00
_cell.angle_gamma   90.00
#
_symmetry.space_group_name_H-M   'P 1'
#
loop_
_entity.id
_entity.type
_entity.pdbx_description
1 polymer ?
#
loop_
_entity_poly.entity_id
_entity_poly.type
_entity_poly.pdbx_seq_one_letter_code
_entity_poly.pdbx_strand_id
1 'polypeptide(L)'
;MKSKDETKYAFEKEIFNNPAEVYARLKGRLNKEGSLASMPEFDGVVQELIERLNHPFILDLIEHDKASDSPLRGALANQYAQVLLGLRHVALEIELDQEEINAGYPHRPHTKGRYPYQPTLEAISKTMDFFDTVERIAHNNNSPLYHADRYTHYELSFKHKEGMIVIPSSMPLTLEDLIFLRGYAALAFTGISQKTLFTDAYYNTPKDFWVHDANHNRRFMSYDDRYCEKHKCSREEAYTRFAKTINEVILPSIRIEHGMSKEEIYQKNIMKAIYFEFLHEYAFTPDVDSLKDAFRFKAGDPAPFEIMIKNKPKNMEALRMKNNNLQSGVFGAGKNIDSRTTKVKYFHDTVGPNFITSLYNKLTHSFYDNKFFSASDLPPPEERTPELIADAALAVMDAFRIDPKELGLDRKGLILLALNKDVYGNSLGRVEGYPNQGLKQPELRREIVEEVILPARKKELESSTSRYTLFGDDTLVGMTKKNAENWKEVLKDEDASLDDSFLPSPKKPR
;
A
#
# COMPACT_ATOMS: atom_id res chain seq x y z
N MET A 1 0.36 -3.58 -22.01
CA MET A 1 -0.79 -2.69 -21.71
C MET A 1 -1.77 -2.75 -22.87
N LYS A 2 -3.08 -2.86 -22.62
CA LYS A 2 -4.10 -2.72 -23.67
C LYS A 2 -4.26 -1.22 -23.99
N SER A 3 -4.73 -0.82 -25.17
CA SER A 3 -4.82 0.61 -25.55
C SER A 3 -5.66 1.47 -24.59
N LYS A 4 -6.64 0.87 -23.89
CA LYS A 4 -7.43 1.54 -22.84
C LYS A 4 -6.62 1.90 -21.58
N ASP A 5 -5.57 1.13 -21.27
CA ASP A 5 -4.72 1.40 -20.11
C ASP A 5 -3.77 2.59 -20.39
N GLU A 6 -3.52 2.90 -21.67
CA GLU A 6 -2.60 3.97 -22.04
C GLU A 6 -3.17 5.36 -21.79
N THR A 7 -4.47 5.54 -21.99
CA THR A 7 -5.17 6.79 -21.66
C THR A 7 -5.42 6.91 -20.15
N LYS A 8 -5.68 5.78 -19.47
CA LYS A 8 -6.00 5.77 -18.04
C LYS A 8 -4.86 6.30 -17.16
N TYR A 9 -3.63 5.86 -17.43
CA TYR A 9 -2.45 6.22 -16.63
C TYR A 9 -1.55 7.24 -17.34
N ALA A 10 -2.14 8.13 -18.15
CA ALA A 10 -1.38 9.07 -18.97
C ALA A 10 -0.55 10.03 -18.10
N PHE A 11 -1.07 10.46 -16.96
CA PHE A 11 -0.38 11.37 -16.06
C PHE A 11 0.77 10.69 -15.30
N GLU A 12 0.56 9.46 -14.81
CA GLU A 12 1.62 8.68 -14.19
C GLU A 12 2.75 8.40 -15.20
N LYS A 13 2.41 8.03 -16.44
CA LYS A 13 3.40 7.89 -17.52
C LYS A 13 4.17 9.18 -17.78
N GLU A 14 3.51 10.33 -17.74
CA GLU A 14 4.17 11.63 -17.85
C GLU A 14 5.19 11.83 -16.73
N ILE A 15 4.84 11.46 -15.49
CA ILE A 15 5.74 11.51 -14.34
C ILE A 15 6.93 10.57 -14.54
N PHE A 16 6.72 9.33 -14.99
CA PHE A 16 7.83 8.39 -15.25
C PHE A 16 8.75 8.87 -16.38
N ASN A 17 8.23 9.60 -17.36
CA ASN A 17 9.03 10.12 -18.46
C ASN A 17 9.82 11.38 -18.05
N ASN A 18 9.20 12.33 -17.34
CA ASN A 18 9.79 13.64 -17.04
C ASN A 18 9.45 14.13 -15.62
N PRO A 19 9.89 13.42 -14.55
CA PRO A 19 9.44 13.72 -13.19
C PRO A 19 9.84 15.12 -12.72
N ALA A 20 11.00 15.62 -13.15
CA ALA A 20 11.50 16.95 -12.81
C ALA A 20 10.59 18.07 -13.35
N GLU A 21 10.20 17.96 -14.62
CA GLU A 21 9.35 18.95 -15.29
C GLU A 21 7.95 18.94 -14.70
N VAL A 22 7.38 17.74 -14.46
CA VAL A 22 6.08 17.60 -13.81
C VAL A 22 6.11 18.20 -12.40
N TYR A 23 7.13 17.89 -11.61
CA TYR A 23 7.27 18.46 -10.27
C TYR A 23 7.35 19.99 -10.30
N ALA A 24 8.21 20.56 -11.14
CA ALA A 24 8.35 22.01 -11.27
C ALA A 24 7.03 22.68 -11.71
N ARG A 25 6.31 22.08 -12.67
CA ARG A 25 5.02 22.57 -13.15
C ARG A 25 3.96 22.59 -12.03
N LEU A 26 3.79 21.47 -11.33
CA LEU A 26 2.78 21.34 -10.29
C LEU A 26 3.13 22.20 -9.07
N LYS A 27 4.40 22.24 -8.67
CA LYS A 27 4.90 23.10 -7.59
C LYS A 27 4.66 24.58 -7.93
N GLY A 28 4.97 25.00 -9.14
CA GLY A 28 4.72 26.37 -9.61
C GLY A 28 3.23 26.73 -9.55
N ARG A 29 2.35 25.80 -9.95
CA ARG A 29 0.89 25.98 -9.86
C ARG A 29 0.42 26.13 -8.42
N LEU A 30 0.87 25.26 -7.53
CA LEU A 30 0.53 25.30 -6.10
C LEU A 30 1.09 26.52 -5.38
N ASN A 31 2.30 26.98 -5.72
CA ASN A 31 2.86 28.21 -5.16
C ASN A 31 2.05 29.45 -5.55
N LYS A 32 1.46 29.45 -6.76
CA LYS A 32 0.68 30.57 -7.29
C LYS A 32 -0.76 30.58 -6.77
N GLU A 33 -1.38 29.42 -6.65
CA GLU A 33 -2.84 29.29 -6.41
C GLU A 33 -3.18 28.63 -5.07
N GLY A 34 -2.16 28.20 -4.32
CA GLY A 34 -2.33 27.54 -3.03
C GLY A 34 -3.04 26.19 -3.13
N SER A 35 -3.74 25.82 -2.06
CA SER A 35 -4.44 24.54 -1.95
C SER A 35 -5.66 24.38 -2.87
N LEU A 36 -6.09 25.45 -3.54
CA LEU A 36 -7.21 25.47 -4.47
C LEU A 36 -6.77 25.45 -5.94
N ALA A 37 -5.47 25.28 -6.21
CA ALA A 37 -4.95 25.09 -7.56
C ALA A 37 -5.70 23.97 -8.29
N SER A 38 -6.11 24.24 -9.54
CA SER A 38 -6.77 23.24 -10.38
C SER A 38 -5.79 22.13 -10.80
N MET A 39 -6.22 20.88 -10.73
CA MET A 39 -5.43 19.69 -11.08
C MET A 39 -6.17 18.84 -12.13
N PRO A 40 -6.27 19.29 -13.39
CA PRO A 40 -6.88 18.49 -14.48
C PRO A 40 -6.28 17.09 -14.60
N GLU A 41 -5.04 16.91 -14.16
CA GLU A 41 -4.36 15.62 -14.10
C GLU A 41 -5.07 14.58 -13.19
N PHE A 42 -5.94 15.01 -12.29
CA PHE A 42 -6.74 14.13 -11.42
C PHE A 42 -8.07 13.67 -12.05
N ASP A 43 -8.37 14.07 -13.29
CA ASP A 43 -9.61 13.65 -13.96
C ASP A 43 -9.75 12.12 -14.02
N GLY A 44 -8.72 11.42 -14.52
CA GLY A 44 -8.75 9.97 -14.69
C GLY A 44 -9.02 9.21 -13.39
N VAL A 45 -8.37 9.61 -12.30
CA VAL A 45 -8.56 8.96 -10.99
C VAL A 45 -9.93 9.27 -10.39
N VAL A 46 -10.43 10.50 -10.52
CA VAL A 46 -11.77 10.87 -10.02
C VAL A 46 -12.86 10.14 -10.82
N GLN A 47 -12.75 10.08 -12.14
CA GLN A 47 -13.69 9.34 -12.98
C GLN A 47 -13.66 7.84 -12.66
N GLU A 48 -12.49 7.24 -12.48
CA GLU A 48 -12.38 5.85 -12.04
C GLU A 48 -13.13 5.64 -10.72
N LEU A 49 -12.91 6.47 -9.71
CA LEU A 49 -13.58 6.33 -8.41
C LEU A 49 -15.10 6.44 -8.54
N ILE A 50 -15.61 7.37 -9.36
CA ILE A 50 -17.04 7.49 -9.65
C ILE A 50 -17.58 6.23 -10.34
N GLU A 51 -16.87 5.68 -11.33
CA GLU A 51 -17.25 4.42 -11.99
C GLU A 51 -17.29 3.27 -10.99
N ARG A 52 -16.30 3.16 -10.11
CA ARG A 52 -16.22 2.12 -9.07
C ARG A 52 -17.33 2.24 -8.04
N LEU A 53 -17.69 3.45 -7.62
CA LEU A 53 -18.84 3.68 -6.74
C LEU A 53 -20.16 3.21 -7.36
N ASN A 54 -20.28 3.27 -8.69
CA ASN A 54 -21.45 2.78 -9.42
C ASN A 54 -21.41 1.29 -9.76
N HIS A 55 -20.44 0.54 -9.21
CA HIS A 55 -20.37 -0.89 -9.43
C HIS A 55 -21.64 -1.59 -8.86
N PRO A 56 -22.28 -2.51 -9.61
CA PRO A 56 -23.54 -3.13 -9.19
C PRO A 56 -23.53 -3.72 -7.78
N PHE A 57 -22.45 -4.43 -7.42
CA PHE A 57 -22.28 -4.96 -6.06
C PHE A 57 -22.45 -3.91 -4.94
N ILE A 58 -21.92 -2.70 -5.15
CA ILE A 58 -22.02 -1.61 -4.17
C ILE A 58 -23.46 -1.09 -4.11
N LEU A 59 -24.10 -0.93 -5.26
CA LEU A 59 -25.49 -0.49 -5.35
C LEU A 59 -26.44 -1.51 -4.69
N ASP A 60 -26.22 -2.81 -4.91
CA ASP A 60 -26.97 -3.89 -4.28
C ASP A 60 -26.81 -3.85 -2.75
N LEU A 61 -25.58 -3.63 -2.27
CA LEU A 61 -25.29 -3.52 -0.84
C LEU A 61 -25.98 -2.29 -0.21
N ILE A 62 -26.05 -1.18 -0.94
CA ILE A 62 -26.75 0.04 -0.52
C ILE A 62 -28.26 -0.18 -0.44
N GLU A 63 -28.85 -0.86 -1.43
CA GLU A 63 -30.29 -1.17 -1.41
C GLU A 63 -30.63 -2.14 -0.28
N HIS A 64 -29.77 -3.13 -0.03
CA HIS A 64 -29.91 -4.01 1.13
C HIS A 64 -29.81 -3.24 2.47
N ASP A 65 -28.84 -2.33 2.61
CA ASP A 65 -28.70 -1.47 3.79
C ASP A 65 -29.96 -0.64 4.08
N LYS A 66 -30.58 -0.07 3.03
CA LYS A 66 -31.84 0.69 3.14
C LYS A 66 -33.04 -0.19 3.56
N ALA A 67 -33.07 -1.44 3.10
CA ALA A 67 -34.15 -2.37 3.39
C ALA A 67 -33.97 -3.13 4.72
N SER A 68 -32.78 -3.04 5.34
CA SER A 68 -32.49 -3.75 6.58
C SER A 68 -33.29 -3.22 7.78
N ASP A 69 -33.64 -4.11 8.71
CA ASP A 69 -34.27 -3.77 10.00
C ASP A 69 -33.25 -3.28 11.05
N SER A 70 -32.04 -2.90 10.62
CA SER A 70 -30.98 -2.41 11.49
C SER A 70 -31.25 -0.97 11.98
N PRO A 71 -30.92 -0.62 13.24
CA PRO A 71 -30.90 0.76 13.70
C PRO A 71 -29.97 1.68 12.87
N LEU A 72 -29.00 1.10 12.16
CA LEU A 72 -28.06 1.81 11.29
C LEU A 72 -28.51 1.82 9.81
N ARG A 73 -29.76 1.42 9.51
CA ARG A 73 -30.28 1.40 8.13
C ARG A 73 -30.05 2.72 7.40
N GLY A 74 -29.57 2.65 6.17
CA GLY A 74 -29.28 3.81 5.33
C GLY A 74 -27.98 4.54 5.68
N ALA A 75 -27.20 4.09 6.67
CA ALA A 75 -25.91 4.70 6.98
C ALA A 75 -24.92 4.53 5.82
N LEU A 76 -24.87 3.35 5.20
CA LEU A 76 -24.01 3.11 4.03
C LEU A 76 -24.51 3.92 2.83
N ALA A 77 -25.83 3.99 2.63
CA ALA A 77 -26.44 4.81 1.59
C ALA A 77 -26.09 6.31 1.72
N ASN A 78 -26.10 6.84 2.94
CA ASN A 78 -25.71 8.22 3.21
C ASN A 78 -24.21 8.42 2.95
N GLN A 79 -23.35 7.53 3.44
CA GLN A 79 -21.91 7.62 3.19
C GLN A 79 -21.59 7.59 1.69
N TYR A 80 -22.23 6.69 0.93
CA TYR A 80 -22.17 6.64 -0.53
C TYR A 80 -22.57 7.98 -1.17
N ALA A 81 -23.71 8.54 -0.77
CA ALA A 81 -24.19 9.80 -1.31
C ALA A 81 -23.19 10.94 -1.04
N GLN A 82 -22.61 11.01 0.16
CA GLN A 82 -21.61 12.02 0.52
C GLN A 82 -20.33 11.90 -0.31
N VAL A 83 -19.79 10.69 -0.51
CA VAL A 83 -18.56 10.51 -1.28
C VAL A 83 -18.80 10.77 -2.78
N LEU A 84 -19.91 10.29 -3.34
CA LEU A 84 -20.27 10.55 -4.73
C LEU A 84 -20.49 12.04 -4.98
N LEU A 85 -21.19 12.72 -4.05
CA LEU A 85 -21.40 14.16 -4.11
C LEU A 85 -20.06 14.89 -4.09
N GLY A 86 -19.15 14.53 -3.18
CA GLY A 86 -17.82 15.11 -3.06
C GLY A 86 -17.01 15.00 -4.36
N LEU A 87 -16.91 13.79 -4.92
CA LEU A 87 -16.20 13.54 -6.19
C LEU A 87 -16.81 14.32 -7.36
N ARG A 88 -18.15 14.37 -7.46
CA ARG A 88 -18.84 15.15 -8.50
C ARG A 88 -18.63 16.65 -8.34
N HIS A 89 -18.58 17.17 -7.12
CA HIS A 89 -18.39 18.60 -6.85
C HIS A 89 -16.98 19.06 -7.21
N VAL A 90 -15.96 18.26 -6.91
CA VAL A 90 -14.59 18.61 -7.32
C VAL A 90 -14.40 18.52 -8.82
N ALA A 91 -15.22 17.74 -9.54
CA ALA A 91 -15.20 17.64 -11.00
C ALA A 91 -15.94 18.79 -11.72
N LEU A 92 -16.63 19.68 -10.99
CA LEU A 92 -17.37 20.78 -11.60
C LEU A 92 -16.44 21.78 -12.27
N GLU A 93 -16.81 22.15 -13.49
CA GLU A 93 -16.25 23.30 -14.17
C GLU A 93 -16.98 24.56 -13.70
N ILE A 94 -16.23 25.63 -13.47
CA ILE A 94 -16.80 26.89 -13.01
C ILE A 94 -16.58 27.93 -14.09
N GLU A 95 -17.68 28.42 -14.63
CA GLU A 95 -17.73 29.49 -15.62
C GLU A 95 -18.33 30.74 -14.96
N LEU A 96 -17.66 31.88 -15.13
CA LEU A 96 -18.20 33.18 -14.76
C LEU A 96 -17.86 34.15 -15.88
N ASP A 97 -18.91 34.65 -16.54
CA ASP A 97 -18.77 35.54 -17.69
C ASP A 97 -18.02 36.81 -17.33
N GLN A 98 -17.17 37.29 -18.23
CA GLN A 98 -16.43 38.53 -18.03
C GLN A 98 -17.37 39.73 -17.88
N GLU A 99 -18.53 39.69 -18.55
CA GLU A 99 -19.60 40.68 -18.37
C GLU A 99 -20.13 40.70 -16.93
N GLU A 100 -20.39 39.54 -16.33
CA GLU A 100 -20.82 39.42 -14.93
C GLU A 100 -19.74 39.89 -13.95
N ILE A 101 -18.46 39.58 -14.22
CA ILE A 101 -17.33 40.10 -13.45
C ILE A 101 -17.29 41.63 -13.51
N ASN A 102 -17.45 42.20 -14.71
CA ASN A 102 -17.45 43.65 -14.92
C ASN A 102 -18.68 44.33 -14.31
N ALA A 103 -19.83 43.65 -14.32
CA ALA A 103 -21.05 44.08 -13.65
C ALA A 103 -20.97 43.98 -12.11
N GLY A 104 -19.89 43.42 -11.58
CA GLY A 104 -19.62 43.37 -10.14
C GLY A 104 -20.28 42.18 -9.44
N TYR A 105 -20.46 41.05 -10.12
CA TYR A 105 -21.04 39.84 -9.52
C TYR A 105 -20.34 39.48 -8.20
N PRO A 106 -21.08 39.39 -7.08
CA PRO A 106 -20.47 39.33 -5.75
C PRO A 106 -19.93 37.95 -5.37
N HIS A 107 -20.43 36.87 -6.00
CA HIS A 107 -20.06 35.50 -5.65
C HIS A 107 -18.95 34.96 -6.55
N ARG A 108 -17.72 35.43 -6.33
CA ARG A 108 -16.55 34.98 -7.09
C ARG A 108 -16.19 33.54 -6.73
N PRO A 109 -16.00 32.65 -7.72
CA PRO A 109 -15.50 31.30 -7.47
C PRO A 109 -14.18 31.30 -6.71
N HIS A 110 -14.07 30.44 -5.70
CA HIS A 110 -12.82 30.25 -4.97
C HIS A 110 -11.81 29.38 -5.72
N THR A 111 -12.27 28.60 -6.70
CA THR A 111 -11.43 27.76 -7.56
C THR A 111 -11.55 28.26 -9.00
N LYS A 112 -10.48 28.09 -9.77
CA LYS A 112 -10.40 28.57 -11.16
C LYS A 112 -10.67 27.49 -12.21
N GLY A 113 -10.96 26.27 -11.77
CA GLY A 113 -11.14 25.12 -12.64
C GLY A 113 -11.47 23.86 -11.85
N ARG A 114 -11.61 22.76 -12.60
CA ARG A 114 -11.90 21.43 -12.07
C ARG A 114 -10.77 20.95 -11.15
N TYR A 115 -11.12 20.02 -10.27
CA TYR A 115 -10.22 19.29 -9.39
C TYR A 115 -9.31 20.21 -8.56
N PRO A 116 -9.88 21.11 -7.73
CA PRO A 116 -9.07 21.88 -6.79
C PRO A 116 -8.29 20.93 -5.89
N TYR A 117 -6.97 21.12 -5.78
CA TYR A 117 -6.02 20.14 -5.25
C TYR A 117 -6.43 19.55 -3.89
N GLN A 118 -6.50 20.38 -2.84
CA GLN A 118 -6.80 19.87 -1.49
C GLN A 118 -8.23 19.31 -1.38
N PRO A 119 -9.30 19.98 -1.87
CA PRO A 119 -10.64 19.39 -1.82
C PRO A 119 -10.74 18.06 -2.59
N THR A 120 -9.98 17.89 -3.67
CA THR A 120 -9.95 16.63 -4.44
C THR A 120 -9.30 15.51 -3.63
N LEU A 121 -8.16 15.76 -2.98
CA LEU A 121 -7.52 14.78 -2.10
C LEU A 121 -8.43 14.39 -0.92
N GLU A 122 -9.18 15.35 -0.37
CA GLU A 122 -10.16 15.08 0.70
C GLU A 122 -11.34 14.24 0.21
N ALA A 123 -11.82 14.47 -1.02
CA ALA A 123 -12.86 13.64 -1.63
C ALA A 123 -12.35 12.20 -1.88
N ILE A 124 -11.11 12.05 -2.36
CA ILE A 124 -10.47 10.74 -2.58
C ILE A 124 -10.29 9.99 -1.26
N SER A 125 -9.73 10.63 -0.23
CA SER A 125 -9.54 10.04 1.10
C SER A 125 -10.87 9.53 1.71
N LYS A 126 -11.94 10.35 1.65
CA LYS A 126 -13.28 9.92 2.10
C LYS A 126 -13.82 8.75 1.27
N THR A 127 -13.48 8.68 -0.02
CA THR A 127 -13.84 7.54 -0.87
C THR A 127 -13.10 6.27 -0.43
N MET A 128 -11.84 6.37 0.01
CA MET A 128 -11.11 5.25 0.60
C MET A 128 -11.75 4.79 1.92
N ASP A 129 -12.22 5.72 2.76
CA ASP A 129 -12.98 5.37 3.98
C ASP A 129 -14.28 4.62 3.65
N PHE A 130 -14.98 5.02 2.58
CA PHE A 130 -16.18 4.32 2.11
C PHE A 130 -15.86 2.91 1.60
N PHE A 131 -14.85 2.75 0.73
CA PHE A 131 -14.47 1.42 0.24
C PHE A 131 -13.94 0.52 1.37
N ASP A 132 -13.25 1.07 2.37
CA ASP A 132 -12.88 0.34 3.58
C ASP A 132 -14.11 -0.20 4.33
N THR A 133 -15.14 0.64 4.45
CA THR A 133 -16.42 0.27 5.07
C THR A 133 -17.10 -0.85 4.27
N VAL A 134 -17.14 -0.75 2.94
CA VAL A 134 -17.67 -1.78 2.05
C VAL A 134 -16.91 -3.09 2.23
N GLU A 135 -15.58 -3.08 2.19
CA GLU A 135 -14.76 -4.28 2.35
C GLU A 135 -14.99 -4.95 3.70
N ARG A 136 -15.13 -4.17 4.78
CA ARG A 136 -15.37 -4.67 6.14
C ARG A 136 -16.78 -5.20 6.38
N ILE A 137 -17.78 -4.68 5.67
CA ILE A 137 -19.14 -5.24 5.65
C ILE A 137 -19.16 -6.53 4.84
N ALA A 138 -18.57 -6.48 3.64
CA ALA A 138 -18.67 -7.53 2.64
C ALA A 138 -17.83 -8.77 2.97
N HIS A 139 -16.66 -8.60 3.59
CA HIS A 139 -15.68 -9.68 3.73
C HIS A 139 -15.40 -10.05 5.20
N ASN A 140 -15.07 -11.32 5.40
CA ASN A 140 -14.47 -11.87 6.61
C ASN A 140 -12.94 -11.73 6.55
N ASN A 141 -12.28 -11.92 7.69
CA ASN A 141 -10.81 -11.96 7.81
C ASN A 141 -10.06 -10.68 7.41
N ASN A 142 -10.74 -9.54 7.27
CA ASN A 142 -10.07 -8.25 7.09
C ASN A 142 -9.13 -7.94 8.26
N SER A 143 -7.92 -7.47 7.96
CA SER A 143 -6.98 -7.01 8.98
C SER A 143 -7.57 -5.82 9.76
N PRO A 144 -7.22 -5.67 11.06
CA PRO A 144 -7.44 -4.42 11.77
C PRO A 144 -6.78 -3.22 11.04
N LEU A 145 -7.30 -2.02 11.27
CA LEU A 145 -6.78 -0.75 10.73
C LEU A 145 -5.41 -0.38 11.36
N TYR A 146 -4.35 -1.12 11.06
CA TYR A 146 -3.05 -0.93 11.70
C TYR A 146 -2.40 0.41 11.32
N HIS A 147 -2.27 0.68 10.01
CA HIS A 147 -1.66 1.91 9.51
C HIS A 147 -2.56 3.10 9.77
N ALA A 148 -3.86 2.97 9.51
CA ALA A 148 -4.81 4.05 9.75
C ALA A 148 -4.88 4.44 11.24
N ASP A 149 -4.92 3.48 12.18
CA ASP A 149 -4.93 3.77 13.61
C ASP A 149 -3.65 4.48 14.09
N ARG A 150 -2.52 4.18 13.44
CA ARG A 150 -1.20 4.72 13.82
C ARG A 150 -0.86 6.04 13.14
N TYR A 151 -1.26 6.23 11.88
CA TYR A 151 -0.69 7.26 11.00
C TYR A 151 -1.71 8.21 10.36
N THR A 152 -3.02 8.07 10.63
CA THR A 152 -4.03 9.03 10.09
C THR A 152 -3.72 10.48 10.48
N HIS A 153 -3.14 10.73 11.66
CA HIS A 153 -2.71 12.08 12.05
C HIS A 153 -1.67 12.68 11.09
N TYR A 154 -0.87 11.85 10.42
CA TYR A 154 0.03 12.30 9.37
C TYR A 154 -0.70 12.59 8.08
N GLU A 155 -1.62 11.75 7.62
CA GLU A 155 -2.49 12.07 6.47
C GLU A 155 -3.14 13.46 6.65
N LEU A 156 -3.64 13.76 7.86
CA LEU A 156 -4.29 15.04 8.17
C LEU A 156 -3.34 16.24 8.22
N SER A 157 -2.06 16.04 8.55
CA SER A 157 -1.08 17.12 8.72
C SER A 157 -0.10 17.28 7.57
N PHE A 158 0.26 16.19 6.88
CA PHE A 158 1.25 16.15 5.82
C PHE A 158 0.74 16.65 4.48
N LYS A 159 -0.59 16.67 4.24
CA LYS A 159 -1.18 17.30 3.04
C LYS A 159 -0.83 18.79 2.87
N HIS A 160 -0.25 19.40 3.90
CA HIS A 160 0.20 20.79 3.93
C HIS A 160 1.72 20.96 3.98
N LYS A 161 2.51 19.88 3.86
CA LYS A 161 3.97 20.00 3.90
C LYS A 161 4.47 20.69 2.62
N GLU A 162 5.22 21.77 2.80
CA GLU A 162 5.72 22.58 1.69
C GLU A 162 6.59 21.76 0.74
N GLY A 163 6.26 21.82 -0.55
CA GLY A 163 7.00 21.19 -1.62
C GLY A 163 6.68 19.71 -1.83
N MET A 164 5.79 19.09 -1.07
CA MET A 164 5.27 17.75 -1.35
C MET A 164 3.94 17.83 -2.12
N ILE A 165 3.78 17.01 -3.15
CA ILE A 165 2.62 16.96 -4.03
C ILE A 165 2.12 15.53 -4.05
N VAL A 166 0.97 15.28 -3.42
CA VAL A 166 0.35 13.96 -3.35
C VAL A 166 -0.26 13.61 -4.70
N ILE A 167 0.15 12.47 -5.24
CA ILE A 167 -0.31 11.93 -6.51
C ILE A 167 -1.16 10.67 -6.22
N PRO A 168 -2.49 10.78 -6.13
CA PRO A 168 -3.35 9.61 -5.98
C PRO A 168 -3.30 8.76 -7.26
N SER A 169 -3.03 7.46 -7.14
CA SER A 169 -2.97 6.57 -8.30
C SER A 169 -3.49 5.16 -8.00
N SER A 170 -4.17 4.56 -8.99
CA SER A 170 -4.54 3.13 -9.01
C SER A 170 -3.59 2.31 -9.88
N MET A 171 -2.53 2.93 -10.42
CA MET A 171 -1.54 2.26 -11.26
C MET A 171 -0.81 1.18 -10.45
N PRO A 172 -0.80 -0.09 -10.91
CA PRO A 172 0.05 -1.11 -10.31
C PRO A 172 1.52 -0.74 -10.53
N LEU A 173 2.26 -0.51 -9.44
CA LEU A 173 3.68 -0.17 -9.48
C LEU A 173 4.53 -1.41 -9.16
N THR A 174 5.56 -1.64 -9.96
CA THR A 174 6.59 -2.66 -9.71
C THR A 174 7.61 -2.15 -8.68
N LEU A 175 8.49 -3.05 -8.20
CA LEU A 175 9.62 -2.65 -7.34
C LEU A 175 10.52 -1.63 -8.04
N GLU A 176 10.68 -1.77 -9.37
CA GLU A 176 11.49 -0.87 -10.18
C GLU A 176 10.87 0.53 -10.30
N ASP A 177 9.55 0.61 -10.45
CA ASP A 177 8.81 1.87 -10.45
C ASP A 177 8.97 2.60 -9.10
N LEU A 178 8.85 1.87 -7.99
CA LEU A 178 9.01 2.43 -6.65
C LEU A 178 10.45 2.90 -6.37
N ILE A 179 11.45 2.21 -6.92
CA ILE A 179 12.86 2.65 -6.92
C ILE A 179 13.01 3.94 -7.74
N PHE A 180 12.43 3.98 -8.95
CA PHE A 180 12.50 5.15 -9.84
C PHE A 180 11.94 6.41 -9.17
N LEU A 181 10.75 6.29 -8.56
CA LEU A 181 10.05 7.41 -7.92
C LEU A 181 10.85 8.06 -6.77
N ARG A 182 11.81 7.34 -6.17
CA ARG A 182 12.69 7.91 -5.13
C ARG A 182 13.64 8.99 -5.66
N GLY A 183 13.80 9.12 -6.97
CA GLY A 183 14.51 10.26 -7.59
C GLY A 183 13.81 11.59 -7.34
N TYR A 184 12.48 11.56 -7.21
CA TYR A 184 11.61 12.73 -7.00
C TYR A 184 10.50 12.41 -6.00
N ALA A 185 10.85 12.03 -4.76
CA ALA A 185 9.89 11.66 -3.71
C ALA A 185 8.86 12.75 -3.35
N ALA A 186 9.11 14.00 -3.72
CA ALA A 186 8.12 15.06 -3.58
C ALA A 186 6.88 14.86 -4.45
N LEU A 187 6.97 14.07 -5.52
CA LEU A 187 5.80 13.49 -6.19
C LEU A 187 5.36 12.27 -5.37
N ALA A 188 4.63 12.55 -4.30
CA ALA A 188 4.24 11.60 -3.27
C ALA A 188 3.10 10.71 -3.77
N PHE A 189 3.43 9.64 -4.47
CA PHE A 189 2.46 8.64 -4.91
C PHE A 189 1.75 8.02 -3.71
N THR A 190 0.42 8.04 -3.74
CA THR A 190 -0.42 7.41 -2.71
C THR A 190 -1.42 6.50 -3.41
N GLY A 191 -1.32 5.21 -3.12
CA GLY A 191 -2.16 4.20 -3.72
C GLY A 191 -3.63 4.34 -3.34
N ILE A 192 -4.50 4.22 -4.34
CA ILE A 192 -5.95 4.08 -4.16
C ILE A 192 -6.39 2.68 -4.57
N SER A 193 -7.36 2.13 -3.83
CA SER A 193 -7.95 0.84 -4.15
C SER A 193 -9.41 0.80 -3.72
N GLN A 194 -10.25 0.11 -4.48
CA GLN A 194 -11.61 -0.23 -4.03
C GLN A 194 -11.70 -1.57 -3.29
N LYS A 195 -10.60 -2.33 -3.21
CA LYS A 195 -10.53 -3.67 -2.63
C LYS A 195 -9.35 -3.80 -1.68
N THR A 196 -9.42 -4.78 -0.79
CA THR A 196 -8.29 -5.15 0.05
C THR A 196 -7.17 -5.74 -0.81
N LEU A 197 -5.95 -5.23 -0.66
CA LEU A 197 -4.76 -5.64 -1.40
C LEU A 197 -3.76 -6.33 -0.46
N PHE A 198 -3.01 -7.29 -0.98
CA PHE A 198 -1.88 -7.85 -0.24
C PHE A 198 -0.63 -7.02 -0.52
N THR A 199 -0.15 -6.28 0.48
CA THR A 199 1.07 -5.46 0.43
C THR A 199 1.81 -5.56 1.77
N ASP A 200 3.13 -5.52 1.76
CA ASP A 200 3.98 -5.54 2.95
C ASP A 200 3.68 -6.68 3.94
N ALA A 201 3.46 -7.88 3.42
CA ALA A 201 3.05 -9.06 4.19
C ALA A 201 1.66 -8.99 4.84
N TYR A 202 0.80 -8.03 4.51
CA TYR A 202 -0.54 -7.89 5.09
C TYR A 202 -1.63 -7.66 4.04
N TYR A 203 -2.86 -8.03 4.38
CA TYR A 203 -4.04 -7.60 3.63
C TYR A 203 -4.46 -6.21 4.11
N ASN A 204 -4.09 -5.19 3.34
CA ASN A 204 -4.39 -3.79 3.60
C ASN A 204 -5.72 -3.43 2.93
N THR A 205 -6.69 -3.04 3.75
CA THR A 205 -7.97 -2.52 3.27
C THR A 205 -7.76 -1.15 2.60
N PRO A 206 -8.69 -0.65 1.77
CA PRO A 206 -8.54 0.61 1.04
C PRO A 206 -7.99 1.79 1.86
N LYS A 207 -8.53 2.01 3.07
CA LYS A 207 -8.04 3.08 3.95
C LYS A 207 -6.65 2.79 4.52
N ASP A 208 -6.39 1.54 4.90
CA ASP A 208 -5.09 1.16 5.47
C ASP A 208 -3.97 1.31 4.44
N PHE A 209 -4.24 0.93 3.18
CA PHE A 209 -3.31 1.09 2.06
C PHE A 209 -3.02 2.56 1.74
N TRP A 210 -4.06 3.41 1.69
CA TRP A 210 -3.88 4.85 1.50
C TRP A 210 -3.01 5.49 2.59
N VAL A 211 -3.25 5.15 3.87
CA VAL A 211 -2.51 5.72 4.99
C VAL A 211 -1.10 5.13 5.10
N HIS A 212 -0.91 3.88 4.70
CA HIS A 212 0.39 3.23 4.55
C HIS A 212 1.32 4.06 3.65
N ASP A 213 0.88 4.36 2.43
CA ASP A 213 1.69 5.11 1.47
C ASP A 213 1.91 6.56 1.93
N ALA A 214 0.92 7.18 2.57
CA ALA A 214 1.09 8.48 3.20
C ALA A 214 2.23 8.50 4.24
N ASN A 215 2.42 7.39 4.98
CA ASN A 215 3.52 7.25 5.92
C ASN A 215 4.88 7.07 5.21
N HIS A 216 4.96 6.32 4.10
CA HIS A 216 6.17 6.26 3.28
C HIS A 216 6.58 7.65 2.78
N ASN A 217 5.63 8.38 2.18
CA ASN A 217 5.86 9.73 1.66
C ASN A 217 6.38 10.70 2.73
N ARG A 218 5.80 10.65 3.94
CA ARG A 218 6.31 11.39 5.08
C ARG A 218 7.77 11.05 5.41
N ARG A 219 8.11 9.75 5.41
CA ARG A 219 9.46 9.28 5.75
C ARG A 219 10.46 9.74 4.70
N PHE A 220 10.13 9.61 3.41
CA PHE A 220 10.96 10.13 2.32
C PHE A 220 11.26 11.61 2.51
N MET A 221 10.23 12.44 2.71
CA MET A 221 10.41 13.87 2.95
C MET A 221 11.29 14.17 4.17
N SER A 222 11.21 13.35 5.23
CA SER A 222 12.01 13.56 6.45
C SER A 222 13.48 13.21 6.26
N TYR A 223 13.80 12.17 5.48
CA TYR A 223 15.17 11.82 5.12
C TYR A 223 15.75 12.78 4.08
N ASP A 224 14.96 13.19 3.10
CA ASP A 224 15.35 14.19 2.10
C ASP A 224 15.70 15.54 2.76
N ASP A 225 14.92 15.98 3.76
CA ASP A 225 15.21 17.20 4.53
C ASP A 225 16.55 17.10 5.27
N ARG A 226 16.81 15.97 5.94
CA ARG A 226 18.11 15.72 6.63
C ARG A 226 19.28 15.70 5.65
N TYR A 227 19.08 15.13 4.47
CA TYR A 227 20.08 15.15 3.41
C TYR A 227 20.38 16.59 2.99
N CYS A 228 19.35 17.40 2.74
CA CYS A 228 19.51 18.81 2.39
C CYS A 228 20.24 19.61 3.48
N GLU A 229 19.92 19.37 4.75
CA GLU A 229 20.61 19.97 5.90
C GLU A 229 22.10 19.59 5.95
N LYS A 230 22.41 18.29 5.82
CA LYS A 230 23.78 17.75 5.86
C LYS A 230 24.62 18.28 4.70
N HIS A 231 24.04 18.32 3.49
CA HIS A 231 24.75 18.67 2.26
C HIS A 231 24.60 20.14 1.85
N LYS A 232 23.86 20.94 2.63
CA LYS A 232 23.60 22.37 2.40
C LYS A 232 23.13 22.66 0.97
N CYS A 233 22.15 21.90 0.49
CA CYS A 233 21.58 22.04 -0.86
C CYS A 233 20.07 22.28 -0.79
N SER A 234 19.49 22.78 -1.89
CA SER A 234 18.04 22.82 -2.05
C SER A 234 17.50 21.41 -2.29
N ARG A 235 16.17 21.27 -2.17
CA ARG A 235 15.48 20.01 -2.45
C ARG A 235 15.55 19.61 -3.93
N GLU A 236 15.47 20.58 -4.83
CA GLU A 236 15.62 20.38 -6.28
C GLU A 236 17.04 19.93 -6.64
N GLU A 237 18.06 20.49 -5.99
CA GLU A 237 19.44 20.05 -6.16
C GLU A 237 19.62 18.61 -5.64
N ALA A 238 19.02 18.27 -4.49
CA ALA A 238 19.01 16.90 -3.97
C ALA A 238 18.33 15.93 -4.95
N TYR A 239 17.13 16.25 -5.46
CA TYR A 239 16.42 15.41 -6.42
C TYR A 239 17.17 15.22 -7.74
N THR A 240 17.88 16.25 -8.22
CA THR A 240 18.75 16.10 -9.38
C THR A 240 19.86 15.07 -9.11
N ARG A 241 20.48 15.11 -7.92
CA ARG A 241 21.50 14.12 -7.53
C ARG A 241 20.90 12.73 -7.35
N PHE A 242 19.72 12.65 -6.75
CA PHE A 242 19.01 11.39 -6.51
C PHE A 242 18.63 10.70 -7.81
N ALA A 243 17.99 11.43 -8.72
CA ALA A 243 17.65 10.95 -10.05
C ALA A 243 18.90 10.53 -10.84
N LYS A 244 20.01 11.26 -10.69
CA LYS A 244 21.29 10.87 -11.29
C LYS A 244 21.77 9.51 -10.76
N THR A 245 21.81 9.31 -9.45
CA THR A 245 22.18 8.01 -8.86
C THR A 245 21.26 6.89 -9.35
N ILE A 246 19.95 7.13 -9.37
CA ILE A 246 18.97 6.13 -9.80
C ILE A 246 19.18 5.76 -11.28
N ASN A 247 19.26 6.75 -12.17
CA ASN A 247 19.30 6.52 -13.62
C ASN A 247 20.68 6.06 -14.12
N GLU A 248 21.77 6.51 -13.49
CA GLU A 248 23.13 6.21 -13.96
C GLU A 248 23.78 5.02 -13.22
N VAL A 249 23.30 4.66 -12.02
CA VAL A 249 23.88 3.59 -11.20
C VAL A 249 22.88 2.48 -10.92
N ILE A 250 21.75 2.80 -10.27
CA ILE A 250 20.84 1.79 -9.74
C ILE A 250 20.12 1.01 -10.85
N LEU A 251 19.34 1.69 -11.70
CA LEU A 251 18.55 1.04 -12.75
C LEU A 251 19.44 0.28 -13.76
N PRO A 252 20.58 0.83 -14.23
CA PRO A 252 21.50 0.07 -15.08
C PRO A 252 22.03 -1.21 -14.40
N SER A 253 22.29 -1.18 -13.09
CA SER A 253 22.84 -2.34 -12.37
C SER A 253 21.87 -3.52 -12.28
N ILE A 254 20.55 -3.27 -12.29
CA ILE A 254 19.51 -4.31 -12.20
C ILE A 254 18.86 -4.66 -13.54
N ARG A 255 19.25 -3.98 -14.63
CA ARG A 255 18.72 -4.27 -15.97
C ARG A 255 19.04 -5.70 -16.39
N ILE A 256 18.02 -6.42 -16.81
CA ILE A 256 18.13 -7.76 -17.40
C ILE A 256 18.30 -7.61 -18.92
N GLU A 257 19.34 -8.24 -19.47
CA GLU A 257 19.64 -8.21 -20.91
C GLU A 257 19.49 -9.60 -21.54
N HIS A 258 19.37 -9.63 -22.86
CA HIS A 258 19.27 -10.87 -23.60
C HIS A 258 20.57 -11.68 -23.49
N GLY A 259 20.45 -12.98 -23.15
CA GLY A 259 21.59 -13.88 -23.06
C GLY A 259 22.23 -14.00 -21.66
N MET A 260 21.73 -13.27 -20.65
CA MET A 260 22.15 -13.46 -19.26
C MET A 260 21.79 -14.87 -18.76
N SER A 261 22.65 -15.44 -17.92
CA SER A 261 22.40 -16.72 -17.27
C SER A 261 21.27 -16.61 -16.25
N LYS A 262 20.71 -17.76 -15.85
CA LYS A 262 19.67 -17.83 -14.81
C LYS A 262 20.18 -17.23 -13.49
N GLU A 263 21.42 -17.53 -13.14
CA GLU A 263 22.08 -17.07 -11.92
C GLU A 263 22.28 -15.55 -11.94
N GLU A 264 22.69 -14.98 -13.08
CA GLU A 264 22.85 -13.52 -13.24
C GLU A 264 21.50 -12.78 -13.12
N ILE A 265 20.45 -13.34 -13.73
CA ILE A 265 19.08 -12.80 -13.62
C ILE A 265 18.64 -12.83 -12.16
N TYR A 266 18.85 -13.94 -11.46
CA TYR A 266 18.48 -14.07 -10.06
C TYR A 266 19.26 -13.11 -9.16
N GLN A 267 20.55 -12.95 -9.38
CA GLN A 267 21.35 -11.96 -8.66
C GLN A 267 20.79 -10.55 -8.85
N LYS A 268 20.48 -10.14 -10.09
CA LYS A 268 19.88 -8.83 -10.39
C LYS A 268 18.50 -8.63 -9.78
N ASN A 269 17.68 -9.67 -9.73
CA ASN A 269 16.38 -9.60 -9.04
C ASN A 269 16.53 -9.42 -7.53
N ILE A 270 17.54 -10.04 -6.91
CA ILE A 270 17.85 -9.78 -5.50
C ILE A 270 18.46 -8.39 -5.30
N MET A 271 19.30 -7.89 -6.22
CA MET A 271 19.76 -6.50 -6.19
C MET A 271 18.59 -5.52 -6.25
N LYS A 272 17.56 -5.80 -7.08
CA LYS A 272 16.32 -5.02 -7.13
C LYS A 272 15.61 -4.99 -5.77
N ALA A 273 15.49 -6.14 -5.10
CA ALA A 273 14.92 -6.19 -3.75
C ALA A 273 15.77 -5.41 -2.72
N ILE A 274 17.10 -5.47 -2.80
CA ILE A 274 18.01 -4.66 -1.95
C ILE A 274 17.73 -3.17 -2.15
N TYR A 275 17.65 -2.69 -3.39
CA TYR A 275 17.38 -1.28 -3.68
C TYR A 275 15.98 -0.85 -3.25
N PHE A 276 14.97 -1.70 -3.44
CA PHE A 276 13.62 -1.44 -2.96
C PHE A 276 13.59 -1.30 -1.44
N GLU A 277 14.18 -2.25 -0.69
CA GLU A 277 14.25 -2.16 0.76
C GLU A 277 15.01 -0.90 1.21
N PHE A 278 16.17 -0.63 0.59
CA PHE A 278 16.98 0.54 0.90
C PHE A 278 16.22 1.86 0.70
N LEU A 279 15.57 2.03 -0.46
CA LEU A 279 15.01 3.31 -0.88
C LEU A 279 13.55 3.51 -0.46
N HIS A 280 12.72 2.47 -0.50
CA HIS A 280 11.28 2.53 -0.25
C HIS A 280 10.94 2.15 1.20
N GLU A 281 11.44 1.00 1.66
CA GLU A 281 11.13 0.47 3.00
C GLU A 281 11.86 1.22 4.11
N TYR A 282 13.17 1.44 3.95
CA TYR A 282 13.99 2.19 4.91
C TYR A 282 13.92 3.70 4.68
N ALA A 283 13.45 4.14 3.51
CA ALA A 283 13.31 5.54 3.13
C ALA A 283 14.64 6.31 3.06
N PHE A 284 15.78 5.61 2.92
CA PHE A 284 17.07 6.27 2.75
C PHE A 284 17.14 7.07 1.44
N THR A 285 18.08 8.00 1.37
CA THR A 285 18.33 8.78 0.16
C THR A 285 19.23 8.00 -0.81
N PRO A 286 19.03 8.13 -2.13
CA PRO A 286 19.81 7.41 -3.14
C PRO A 286 21.20 8.03 -3.32
N ASP A 287 22.07 7.76 -2.35
CA ASP A 287 23.46 8.20 -2.32
C ASP A 287 24.37 7.17 -1.62
N VAL A 288 25.68 7.29 -1.88
CA VAL A 288 26.70 6.35 -1.39
C VAL A 288 26.80 6.34 0.13
N ASP A 289 26.67 7.48 0.81
CA ASP A 289 26.79 7.55 2.27
C ASP A 289 25.63 6.80 2.92
N SER A 290 24.41 7.07 2.46
CA SER A 290 23.21 6.40 2.96
C SER A 290 23.24 4.88 2.74
N LEU A 291 23.78 4.43 1.60
CA LEU A 291 23.97 3.00 1.36
C LEU A 291 25.01 2.39 2.30
N LYS A 292 26.13 3.07 2.55
CA LYS A 292 27.12 2.64 3.57
C LYS A 292 26.48 2.56 4.95
N ASP A 293 25.64 3.53 5.32
CA ASP A 293 24.94 3.55 6.60
C ASP A 293 23.95 2.38 6.71
N ALA A 294 23.21 2.05 5.64
CA ALA A 294 22.32 0.89 5.60
C ALA A 294 23.08 -0.44 5.84
N PHE A 295 24.22 -0.64 5.18
CA PHE A 295 25.05 -1.84 5.38
C PHE A 295 25.79 -1.88 6.72
N ARG A 296 26.03 -0.71 7.34
CA ARG A 296 26.61 -0.62 8.69
C ARG A 296 25.58 -0.85 9.79
N PHE A 297 24.28 -0.74 9.50
CA PHE A 297 23.22 -0.89 10.48
C PHE A 297 23.24 -2.28 11.09
N LYS A 298 23.63 -2.39 12.36
CA LYS A 298 23.74 -3.65 13.10
C LYS A 298 22.42 -3.99 13.77
N ALA A 299 22.23 -5.27 14.05
CA ALA A 299 21.13 -5.70 14.87
C ALA A 299 21.21 -5.01 16.25
N GLY A 300 20.11 -4.40 16.65
CA GLY A 300 20.05 -3.61 17.89
C GLY A 300 20.50 -2.16 17.78
N ASP A 301 20.93 -1.70 16.60
CA ASP A 301 21.21 -0.28 16.40
C ASP A 301 19.93 0.56 16.57
N PRO A 302 20.06 1.83 17.05
CA PRO A 302 18.90 2.66 17.35
C PRO A 302 18.15 3.12 16.08
N ALA A 303 16.99 2.53 15.78
CA ALA A 303 16.11 2.94 14.68
C ALA A 303 15.03 3.94 15.14
N PRO A 304 14.73 5.01 14.38
CA PRO A 304 13.69 5.95 14.74
C PRO A 304 12.33 5.25 14.74
N PHE A 305 11.61 5.37 15.85
CA PHE A 305 10.29 4.77 16.02
C PHE A 305 9.33 5.75 16.69
N GLU A 306 8.04 5.54 16.47
CA GLU A 306 7.00 6.33 17.10
C GLU A 306 5.85 5.45 17.59
N ILE A 307 5.24 5.87 18.68
CA ILE A 307 4.11 5.18 19.27
C ILE A 307 3.10 6.19 19.81
N MET A 308 1.82 5.91 19.63
CA MET A 308 0.75 6.62 20.33
C MET A 308 0.56 5.99 21.71
N ILE A 309 0.74 6.80 22.75
CA ILE A 309 0.62 6.36 24.15
C ILE A 309 -0.31 7.28 24.94
N LYS A 310 -1.14 6.69 25.79
CA LYS A 310 -1.90 7.41 26.82
C LYS A 310 -1.08 7.61 28.09
N ASN A 311 -0.47 6.51 28.55
CA ASN A 311 0.44 6.46 29.68
C ASN A 311 1.78 5.87 29.23
N LYS A 312 2.90 6.26 29.86
CA LYS A 312 4.20 5.63 29.59
C LYS A 312 4.08 4.12 29.84
N PRO A 313 4.29 3.25 28.82
CA PRO A 313 4.21 1.81 29.01
C PRO A 313 5.22 1.40 30.08
N LYS A 314 4.79 0.62 31.08
CA LYS A 314 5.72 0.06 32.09
C LYS A 314 6.75 -0.86 31.43
N ASN A 315 6.33 -1.54 30.35
CA ASN A 315 7.17 -2.40 29.54
C ASN A 315 6.81 -2.20 28.05
N MET A 316 7.71 -1.62 27.27
CA MET A 316 7.53 -1.45 25.82
C MET A 316 7.43 -2.79 25.09
N GLU A 317 8.13 -3.81 25.58
CA GLU A 317 8.15 -5.14 24.96
C GLU A 317 6.81 -5.86 25.04
N ALA A 318 5.94 -5.49 25.98
CA ALA A 318 4.58 -6.04 26.05
C ALA A 318 3.70 -5.59 24.87
N LEU A 319 4.09 -4.53 24.16
CA LEU A 319 3.40 -4.03 22.97
C LEU A 319 4.02 -4.59 21.68
N ARG A 320 5.08 -5.40 21.77
CA ARG A 320 5.83 -5.87 20.61
C ARG A 320 5.03 -6.91 19.82
N MET A 321 4.89 -6.64 18.52
CA MET A 321 4.32 -7.56 17.54
C MET A 321 5.41 -8.51 17.01
N LYS A 322 4.99 -9.59 16.34
CA LYS A 322 5.93 -10.59 15.80
C LYS A 322 6.90 -9.99 14.78
N ASN A 323 6.47 -9.04 13.96
CA ASN A 323 7.30 -8.32 12.98
C ASN A 323 8.17 -7.22 13.62
N ASN A 324 8.45 -7.28 14.92
CA ASN A 324 9.18 -6.30 15.71
C ASN A 324 8.57 -4.88 15.77
N ASN A 325 7.47 -4.59 15.06
CA ASN A 325 6.70 -3.38 15.27
C ASN A 325 6.06 -3.34 16.67
N LEU A 326 5.61 -2.16 17.09
CA LEU A 326 4.81 -2.02 18.31
C LEU A 326 3.35 -1.84 17.95
N GLN A 327 2.49 -2.52 18.72
CA GLN A 327 1.07 -2.23 18.74
C GLN A 327 0.90 -0.79 19.24
N SER A 328 0.39 0.06 18.35
CA SER A 328 0.29 1.50 18.51
C SER A 328 -0.99 1.98 17.83
N GLY A 329 -1.51 3.12 18.27
CA GLY A 329 -2.60 3.83 17.62
C GLY A 329 -3.55 4.46 18.62
N VAL A 330 -4.54 5.19 18.11
CA VAL A 330 -5.59 5.81 18.92
C VAL A 330 -6.49 4.76 19.58
N PHE A 331 -6.69 3.62 18.91
CA PHE A 331 -7.47 2.48 19.39
C PHE A 331 -6.60 1.37 20.04
N GLY A 332 -5.27 1.56 20.10
CA GLY A 332 -4.32 0.60 20.65
C GLY A 332 -4.44 0.32 22.15
N ALA A 333 -4.46 -0.97 22.52
CA ALA A 333 -4.39 -1.54 23.89
C ALA A 333 -5.46 -1.13 24.92
N GLY A 334 -6.54 -0.43 24.54
CA GLY A 334 -7.64 -0.15 25.48
C GLY A 334 -8.91 0.41 24.83
N LYS A 335 -10.07 -0.10 25.26
CA LYS A 335 -11.42 0.30 24.77
C LYS A 335 -11.91 1.69 25.24
N ASN A 336 -11.06 2.51 25.89
CA ASN A 336 -11.48 3.77 26.51
C ASN A 336 -10.71 4.97 25.95
N ILE A 337 -11.36 5.67 25.01
CA ILE A 337 -10.88 6.89 24.35
C ILE A 337 -10.99 8.06 25.33
N ASP A 338 -9.86 8.51 25.86
CA ASP A 338 -9.70 9.91 26.23
C ASP A 338 -8.61 10.49 25.34
N SER A 339 -9.03 10.95 24.15
CA SER A 339 -8.16 11.53 23.14
C SER A 339 -7.39 12.76 23.65
N ARG A 340 -7.82 13.39 24.75
CA ARG A 340 -7.12 14.53 25.36
C ARG A 340 -5.79 14.14 26.02
N THR A 341 -5.59 12.85 26.29
CA THR A 341 -4.41 12.34 27.00
C THR A 341 -3.47 11.53 26.12
N THR A 342 -3.87 11.17 24.90
CA THR A 342 -3.03 10.46 23.93
C THR A 342 -1.94 11.38 23.38
N LYS A 343 -0.70 10.92 23.39
CA LYS A 343 0.47 11.63 22.84
C LYS A 343 1.22 10.74 21.87
N VAL A 344 1.78 11.33 20.81
CA VAL A 344 2.77 10.64 19.96
C VAL A 344 4.14 10.77 20.64
N LYS A 345 4.77 9.64 20.94
CA LYS A 345 6.12 9.59 21.50
C LYS A 345 7.09 9.07 20.44
N TYR A 346 8.09 9.88 20.14
CA TYR A 346 9.24 9.52 19.34
C TYR A 346 10.37 9.00 20.22
N PHE A 347 11.05 7.95 19.80
CA PHE A 347 12.22 7.39 20.47
C PHE A 347 13.03 6.55 19.48
N HIS A 348 14.24 6.15 19.87
CA HIS A 348 14.99 5.15 19.12
C HIS A 348 14.76 3.76 19.72
N ASP A 349 14.34 2.83 18.88
CA ASP A 349 14.16 1.43 19.23
C ASP A 349 15.40 0.62 18.83
N THR A 350 15.81 -0.30 19.68
CA THR A 350 17.09 -1.06 19.54
C THR A 350 16.81 -2.54 19.37
N VAL A 351 15.70 -2.88 18.70
CA VAL A 351 15.23 -4.27 18.52
C VAL A 351 15.25 -4.69 17.04
N GLY A 352 15.51 -3.75 16.14
CA GLY A 352 15.54 -4.00 14.70
C GLY A 352 16.65 -4.98 14.29
N PRO A 353 16.38 -5.87 13.32
CA PRO A 353 17.43 -6.65 12.66
C PRO A 353 18.40 -5.75 11.89
N ASN A 354 19.55 -6.29 11.48
CA ASN A 354 20.36 -5.61 10.47
C ASN A 354 19.65 -5.64 9.10
N PHE A 355 20.07 -4.75 8.20
CA PHE A 355 19.47 -4.58 6.87
C PHE A 355 19.42 -5.88 6.06
N ILE A 356 20.50 -6.67 6.06
CA ILE A 356 20.60 -7.92 5.28
C ILE A 356 19.77 -9.05 5.89
N THR A 357 19.75 -9.17 7.22
CA THR A 357 18.82 -10.09 7.91
C THR A 357 17.37 -9.74 7.60
N SER A 358 16.98 -8.47 7.64
CA SER A 358 15.60 -8.03 7.37
C SER A 358 15.19 -8.42 5.95
N LEU A 359 16.01 -8.08 4.95
CA LEU A 359 15.78 -8.45 3.56
C LEU A 359 15.65 -9.95 3.37
N TYR A 360 16.63 -10.74 3.85
CA TYR A 360 16.61 -12.19 3.70
C TYR A 360 15.36 -12.81 4.32
N ASN A 361 14.99 -12.33 5.50
CA ASN A 361 13.81 -12.79 6.19
C ASN A 361 12.52 -12.45 5.43
N LYS A 362 12.35 -11.22 4.94
CA LYS A 362 11.22 -10.82 4.11
C LYS A 362 11.12 -11.68 2.82
N LEU A 363 12.24 -11.91 2.15
CA LEU A 363 12.33 -12.75 0.96
C LEU A 363 11.95 -14.22 1.20
N THR A 364 12.06 -14.73 2.42
CA THR A 364 11.84 -16.15 2.72
C THR A 364 10.60 -16.42 3.59
N HIS A 365 9.98 -15.38 4.17
CA HIS A 365 8.88 -15.51 5.13
C HIS A 365 7.62 -14.75 4.71
N SER A 366 7.21 -14.98 3.45
CA SER A 366 5.93 -14.51 2.91
C SER A 366 5.67 -13.00 2.96
N PHE A 367 6.71 -12.18 2.90
CA PHE A 367 6.53 -10.73 2.73
C PHE A 367 6.13 -10.39 1.29
N TYR A 368 6.94 -10.88 0.34
CA TYR A 368 6.74 -10.67 -1.09
C TYR A 368 5.80 -11.69 -1.75
N ASP A 369 5.65 -12.86 -1.13
CA ASP A 369 4.83 -13.96 -1.65
C ASP A 369 3.90 -14.46 -0.56
N ASN A 370 2.78 -15.05 -0.94
CA ASN A 370 1.96 -15.85 -0.05
C ASN A 370 1.36 -17.03 -0.84
N LYS A 371 0.53 -17.85 -0.20
CA LYS A 371 -0.07 -19.02 -0.87
C LYS A 371 -1.00 -18.68 -2.05
N PHE A 372 -1.38 -17.42 -2.20
CA PHE A 372 -2.28 -16.89 -3.23
C PHE A 372 -1.59 -15.93 -4.21
N PHE A 373 -0.40 -15.43 -3.89
CA PHE A 373 0.32 -14.43 -4.67
C PHE A 373 1.81 -14.76 -4.69
N SER A 374 2.44 -14.66 -5.85
CA SER A 374 3.89 -14.73 -5.94
C SER A 374 4.43 -13.56 -6.75
N ALA A 375 5.51 -12.95 -6.25
CA ALA A 375 6.21 -11.87 -6.93
C ALA A 375 6.95 -12.44 -8.15
N SER A 376 6.47 -12.13 -9.35
CA SER A 376 7.06 -12.58 -10.62
C SER A 376 8.48 -12.09 -10.84
N ASP A 377 8.84 -10.98 -10.21
CA ASP A 377 10.10 -10.26 -10.45
C ASP A 377 11.21 -10.68 -9.47
N LEU A 378 10.96 -11.71 -8.64
CA LEU A 378 11.91 -12.28 -7.70
C LEU A 378 12.24 -13.73 -8.08
N PRO A 379 13.42 -14.26 -7.68
CA PRO A 379 13.70 -15.68 -7.85
C PRO A 379 12.64 -16.55 -7.16
N PRO A 380 12.43 -17.80 -7.60
CA PRO A 380 11.61 -18.76 -6.85
C PRO A 380 12.08 -18.88 -5.39
N PRO A 381 11.20 -19.12 -4.41
CA PRO A 381 11.56 -19.16 -2.99
C PRO A 381 12.75 -20.06 -2.65
N GLU A 382 12.88 -21.22 -3.32
CA GLU A 382 13.95 -22.19 -3.14
C GLU A 382 15.32 -21.71 -3.63
N GLU A 383 15.36 -20.70 -4.50
CA GLU A 383 16.58 -20.11 -5.06
C GLU A 383 17.05 -18.88 -4.24
N ARG A 384 16.26 -18.42 -3.28
CA ARG A 384 16.58 -17.27 -2.42
C ARG A 384 17.48 -17.70 -1.27
N THR A 385 18.75 -17.98 -1.59
CA THR A 385 19.74 -18.49 -0.63
C THR A 385 20.57 -17.36 0.00
N PRO A 386 21.08 -17.52 1.24
CA PRO A 386 21.98 -16.55 1.86
C PRO A 386 23.18 -16.18 0.97
N GLU A 387 23.70 -17.15 0.21
CA GLU A 387 24.77 -16.97 -0.76
C GLU A 387 24.38 -16.01 -1.88
N LEU A 388 23.19 -16.19 -2.48
CA LEU A 388 22.69 -15.31 -3.52
C LEU A 388 22.47 -13.89 -2.99
N ILE A 389 21.96 -13.73 -1.76
CA ILE A 389 21.81 -12.43 -1.10
C ILE A 389 23.17 -11.77 -0.90
N ALA A 390 24.18 -12.52 -0.43
CA ALA A 390 25.53 -11.98 -0.25
C ALA A 390 26.17 -11.56 -1.58
N ASP A 391 26.01 -12.35 -2.64
CA ASP A 391 26.54 -12.04 -3.97
C ASP A 391 25.84 -10.82 -4.59
N ALA A 392 24.53 -10.68 -4.41
CA ALA A 392 23.79 -9.49 -4.81
C ALA A 392 24.21 -8.26 -4.00
N ALA A 393 24.42 -8.38 -2.69
CA ALA A 393 24.89 -7.29 -1.84
C ALA A 393 26.28 -6.78 -2.24
N LEU A 394 27.20 -7.69 -2.56
CA LEU A 394 28.53 -7.33 -3.08
C LEU A 394 28.42 -6.62 -4.44
N ALA A 395 27.54 -7.08 -5.33
CA ALA A 395 27.30 -6.41 -6.60
C ALA A 395 26.70 -5.01 -6.45
N VAL A 396 25.80 -4.80 -5.46
CA VAL A 396 25.29 -3.46 -5.11
C VAL A 396 26.41 -2.56 -4.59
N MET A 397 27.28 -3.05 -3.71
CA MET A 397 28.43 -2.29 -3.23
C MET A 397 29.38 -1.91 -4.38
N ASP A 398 29.65 -2.83 -5.29
CA ASP A 398 30.50 -2.60 -6.47
C ASP A 398 29.90 -1.53 -7.40
N ALA A 399 28.59 -1.59 -7.66
CA ALA A 399 27.88 -0.57 -8.44
C ALA A 399 28.06 0.84 -7.86
N PHE A 400 28.11 0.95 -6.53
CA PHE A 400 28.36 2.21 -5.81
C PHE A 400 29.84 2.49 -5.53
N ARG A 401 30.75 1.64 -6.02
CA ARG A 401 32.21 1.71 -5.80
C ARG A 401 32.59 1.72 -4.31
N ILE A 402 31.89 0.93 -3.52
CA ILE A 402 32.15 0.73 -2.10
C ILE A 402 33.02 -0.52 -1.96
N ASP A 403 34.23 -0.39 -1.40
CA ASP A 403 35.02 -1.56 -1.00
C ASP A 403 34.37 -2.18 0.25
N PRO A 404 33.89 -3.44 0.21
CA PRO A 404 33.28 -4.11 1.36
C PRO A 404 34.18 -4.11 2.61
N LYS A 405 35.52 -4.08 2.43
CA LYS A 405 36.48 -4.02 3.53
C LYS A 405 36.37 -2.74 4.35
N GLU A 406 35.97 -1.62 3.74
CA GLU A 406 35.70 -0.36 4.46
C GLU A 406 34.55 -0.48 5.46
N LEU A 407 33.68 -1.47 5.25
CA LEU A 407 32.54 -1.77 6.12
C LEU A 407 32.82 -2.94 7.06
N GLY A 408 34.01 -3.56 6.97
CA GLY A 408 34.32 -4.80 7.68
C GLY A 408 33.48 -5.98 7.20
N LEU A 409 33.04 -5.95 5.93
CA LEU A 409 32.20 -6.97 5.33
C LEU A 409 33.00 -7.74 4.27
N ASP A 410 32.76 -9.04 4.20
CA ASP A 410 33.15 -9.90 3.10
C ASP A 410 31.97 -10.83 2.75
N ARG A 411 32.12 -11.66 1.73
CA ARG A 411 31.07 -12.61 1.31
C ARG A 411 30.61 -13.50 2.47
N LYS A 412 31.53 -14.00 3.29
CA LYS A 412 31.21 -14.88 4.42
C LYS A 412 30.46 -14.13 5.52
N GLY A 413 30.87 -12.90 5.82
CA GLY A 413 30.21 -11.99 6.74
C GLY A 413 28.79 -11.68 6.29
N LEU A 414 28.57 -11.40 5.00
CA LEU A 414 27.23 -11.16 4.45
C LEU A 414 26.32 -12.39 4.53
N ILE A 415 26.84 -13.59 4.28
CA ILE A 415 26.09 -14.86 4.47
C ILE A 415 25.68 -15.00 5.93
N LEU A 416 26.61 -14.77 6.86
CA LEU A 416 26.34 -14.83 8.29
C LEU A 416 25.30 -13.77 8.71
N LEU A 417 25.38 -12.54 8.18
CA LEU A 417 24.36 -11.51 8.38
C LEU A 417 23.00 -11.95 7.85
N ALA A 418 22.90 -12.51 6.64
CA ALA A 418 21.63 -13.01 6.10
C ALA A 418 21.01 -14.07 7.02
N LEU A 419 21.82 -14.98 7.56
CA LEU A 419 21.41 -16.01 8.52
C LEU A 419 21.14 -15.47 9.95
N ASN A 420 21.33 -14.17 10.20
CA ASN A 420 21.26 -13.54 11.52
C ASN A 420 22.25 -14.15 12.53
N LYS A 421 23.48 -14.44 12.08
CA LYS A 421 24.53 -15.13 12.85
C LYS A 421 25.83 -14.32 12.93
N ASP A 422 26.53 -14.41 14.05
CA ASP A 422 27.92 -13.96 14.17
C ASP A 422 28.91 -15.05 13.71
N VAL A 423 30.22 -14.76 13.78
CA VAL A 423 31.29 -15.69 13.42
C VAL A 423 31.37 -16.94 14.31
N TYR A 424 30.70 -16.93 15.46
CA TYR A 424 30.63 -18.04 16.42
C TYR A 424 29.30 -18.80 16.34
N GLY A 425 28.37 -18.38 15.46
CA GLY A 425 27.04 -18.99 15.30
C GLY A 425 25.98 -18.48 16.28
N ASN A 426 26.26 -17.45 17.07
CA ASN A 426 25.28 -16.80 17.95
C ASN A 426 24.32 -15.93 17.13
N SER A 427 23.09 -15.77 17.60
CA SER A 427 22.10 -14.88 16.96
C SER A 427 22.53 -13.41 17.11
N LEU A 428 22.52 -12.63 16.02
CA LEU A 428 22.86 -11.20 16.08
C LEU A 428 21.73 -10.36 16.70
N GLY A 429 20.49 -10.71 16.44
CA GLY A 429 19.33 -10.03 17.02
C GLY A 429 18.03 -10.81 16.82
N ARG A 430 16.91 -10.11 16.94
CA ARG A 430 15.58 -10.68 16.62
C ARG A 430 15.39 -10.74 15.11
N VAL A 431 14.65 -11.75 14.68
CA VAL A 431 14.15 -11.87 13.30
C VAL A 431 12.71 -11.41 13.29
N GLU A 432 12.28 -10.75 12.21
CA GLU A 432 10.88 -10.36 12.05
C GLU A 432 10.03 -11.61 11.81
N GLY A 433 8.98 -11.79 12.60
CA GLY A 433 7.97 -12.79 12.34
C GLY A 433 6.80 -12.17 11.58
N TYR A 434 6.66 -12.52 10.31
CA TYR A 434 5.43 -12.27 9.58
C TYR A 434 4.44 -13.41 9.85
N PRO A 435 3.12 -13.15 9.86
CA PRO A 435 2.14 -14.22 9.97
C PRO A 435 2.16 -15.10 8.70
N ASN A 436 3.13 -16.02 8.61
CA ASN A 436 3.20 -17.08 7.59
C ASN A 436 1.85 -17.77 7.46
N GLN A 437 1.39 -18.09 6.24
CA GLN A 437 0.27 -18.99 5.84
C GLN A 437 -1.12 -18.86 6.52
N GLY A 438 -1.21 -18.24 7.68
CA GLY A 438 -2.36 -18.07 8.54
C GLY A 438 -3.09 -16.75 8.33
N LEU A 439 -2.52 -15.83 7.52
CA LEU A 439 -3.30 -14.79 6.90
C LEU A 439 -4.32 -15.46 5.97
N LYS A 440 -5.57 -15.41 6.38
CA LYS A 440 -6.69 -15.78 5.55
C LYS A 440 -6.92 -14.64 4.57
N GLN A 441 -7.10 -14.97 3.29
CA GLN A 441 -7.54 -14.00 2.31
C GLN A 441 -8.88 -13.42 2.77
N PRO A 442 -9.13 -12.12 2.57
CA PRO A 442 -10.46 -11.57 2.71
C PRO A 442 -11.43 -12.36 1.83
N GLU A 443 -12.43 -12.98 2.46
CA GLU A 443 -13.40 -13.86 1.82
C GLU A 443 -14.78 -13.23 1.93
N LEU A 444 -15.52 -13.23 0.83
CA LEU A 444 -16.86 -12.66 0.80
C LEU A 444 -17.76 -13.42 1.79
N ARG A 445 -18.50 -12.68 2.62
CA ARG A 445 -19.41 -13.23 3.61
C ARG A 445 -20.54 -13.99 2.94
N ARG A 446 -20.89 -15.14 3.50
CA ARG A 446 -21.95 -15.99 2.99
C ARG A 446 -23.29 -15.25 2.99
N GLU A 447 -23.57 -14.51 4.05
CA GLU A 447 -24.78 -13.72 4.20
C GLU A 447 -24.89 -12.66 3.09
N ILE A 448 -23.77 -12.04 2.72
CA ILE A 448 -23.73 -11.05 1.64
C ILE A 448 -24.02 -11.72 0.29
N VAL A 449 -23.51 -12.92 0.05
CA VAL A 449 -23.84 -13.68 -1.17
C VAL A 449 -25.34 -14.03 -1.20
N GLU A 450 -25.87 -14.56 -0.10
CA GLU A 450 -27.22 -15.10 -0.03
C GLU A 450 -28.31 -14.03 0.03
N GLU A 451 -28.06 -12.91 0.73
CA GLU A 451 -29.06 -11.87 1.00
C GLU A 451 -28.94 -10.66 0.09
N VAL A 452 -27.74 -10.39 -0.45
CA VAL A 452 -27.48 -9.22 -1.30
C VAL A 452 -27.34 -9.63 -2.76
N ILE A 453 -26.36 -10.48 -3.08
CA ILE A 453 -25.99 -10.77 -4.47
C ILE A 453 -27.03 -11.64 -5.16
N LEU A 454 -27.38 -12.79 -4.57
CA LEU A 454 -28.29 -13.75 -5.21
C LEU A 454 -29.69 -13.17 -5.47
N PRO A 455 -30.34 -12.44 -4.52
CA PRO A 455 -31.65 -11.85 -4.75
C PRO A 455 -31.63 -10.75 -5.80
N ALA A 456 -30.61 -9.88 -5.79
CA ALA A 456 -30.45 -8.82 -6.79
C ALA A 456 -30.28 -9.41 -8.20
N ARG A 457 -29.43 -10.43 -8.36
CA ARG A 457 -29.22 -11.12 -9.65
C ARG A 457 -30.44 -11.88 -10.13
N LYS A 458 -31.20 -12.48 -9.21
CA LYS A 458 -32.48 -13.12 -9.54
C LYS A 458 -33.47 -12.09 -10.08
N LYS A 459 -33.60 -10.93 -9.44
CA LYS A 459 -34.46 -9.82 -9.90
C LYS A 459 -34.01 -9.26 -11.27
N GLU A 460 -32.70 -9.10 -11.49
CA GLU A 460 -32.17 -8.71 -12.80
C GLU A 460 -32.51 -9.74 -13.89
N LEU A 461 -32.28 -11.03 -13.63
CA LEU A 461 -32.59 -12.12 -14.56
C LEU A 461 -34.09 -12.22 -14.88
N GLU A 462 -34.94 -12.04 -13.88
CA GLU A 462 -36.41 -12.00 -14.03
C GLU A 462 -36.87 -10.77 -14.83
N SER A 463 -36.15 -9.66 -14.73
CA SER A 463 -36.41 -8.44 -15.52
C SER A 463 -35.83 -8.49 -16.94
N SER A 464 -34.79 -9.29 -17.18
CA SER A 464 -34.12 -9.42 -18.48
C SER A 464 -34.83 -10.45 -19.36
N THR A 465 -35.99 -10.09 -19.91
CA THR A 465 -36.65 -10.86 -20.98
C THR A 465 -36.03 -10.63 -22.37
N SER A 466 -34.88 -9.96 -22.46
CA SER A 466 -34.14 -9.66 -23.69
C SER A 466 -32.97 -10.63 -23.89
N ARG A 467 -33.05 -11.44 -24.96
CA ARG A 467 -32.01 -12.39 -25.39
C ARG A 467 -30.78 -11.67 -25.96
N TYR A 468 -29.91 -11.09 -25.15
CA TYR A 468 -28.54 -10.80 -25.58
C TYR A 468 -27.54 -11.02 -24.44
N THR A 469 -26.59 -11.91 -24.73
CA THR A 469 -25.44 -12.32 -23.91
C THR A 469 -24.42 -11.19 -23.72
N LEU A 470 -23.95 -11.00 -22.50
CA LEU A 470 -22.65 -10.46 -22.07
C LEU A 470 -22.51 -10.97 -20.62
N PHE A 471 -21.49 -11.73 -20.21
CA PHE A 471 -20.12 -11.30 -19.97
C PHE A 471 -19.14 -12.45 -20.22
N GLY A 472 -18.11 -12.20 -21.03
CA GLY A 472 -16.84 -12.91 -20.97
C GLY A 472 -15.88 -12.12 -20.07
N ASP A 473 -15.08 -12.85 -19.32
CA ASP A 473 -14.02 -12.45 -18.38
C ASP A 473 -14.44 -12.28 -16.88
N ASP A 474 -13.96 -13.27 -16.10
CA ASP A 474 -13.55 -13.27 -14.69
C ASP A 474 -14.41 -12.57 -13.62
N THR A 475 -15.72 -12.51 -13.84
CA THR A 475 -16.66 -12.20 -12.75
C THR A 475 -17.21 -13.49 -12.15
N LEU A 476 -17.45 -13.44 -10.83
CA LEU A 476 -18.00 -14.49 -9.95
C LEU A 476 -19.17 -15.30 -10.54
N VAL A 477 -19.83 -14.81 -11.60
CA VAL A 477 -20.95 -15.41 -12.35
C VAL A 477 -20.53 -16.65 -13.16
N GLY A 478 -19.38 -16.62 -13.84
CA GLY A 478 -18.86 -17.77 -14.58
C GLY A 478 -18.44 -18.92 -13.65
N MET A 479 -17.91 -18.56 -12.48
CA MET A 479 -17.63 -19.52 -11.41
C MET A 479 -18.89 -19.93 -10.65
N THR A 480 -19.93 -19.11 -10.50
CA THR A 480 -21.16 -19.52 -9.77
C THR A 480 -22.02 -20.50 -10.54
N LYS A 481 -22.00 -20.54 -11.88
CA LYS A 481 -22.70 -21.62 -12.60
C LYS A 481 -22.00 -22.97 -12.43
N LYS A 482 -20.68 -22.98 -12.60
CA LYS A 482 -19.82 -24.16 -12.39
C LYS A 482 -19.74 -24.59 -10.91
N ASN A 483 -19.74 -23.62 -9.99
CA ASN A 483 -19.80 -23.87 -8.56
C ASN A 483 -21.20 -24.27 -8.13
N ALA A 484 -22.29 -23.69 -8.63
CA ALA A 484 -23.65 -24.15 -8.31
C ALA A 484 -23.92 -25.57 -8.87
N GLU A 485 -23.31 -25.93 -9.99
CA GLU A 485 -23.30 -27.31 -10.51
C GLU A 485 -22.48 -28.24 -9.59
N ASN A 486 -21.27 -27.84 -9.17
CA ASN A 486 -20.45 -28.60 -8.20
C ASN A 486 -21.10 -28.69 -6.81
N TRP A 487 -21.76 -27.64 -6.32
CA TRP A 487 -22.44 -27.58 -5.03
C TRP A 487 -23.69 -28.48 -5.02
N LYS A 488 -24.38 -28.61 -6.16
CA LYS A 488 -25.47 -29.57 -6.32
C LYS A 488 -25.00 -31.02 -6.38
N GLU A 489 -23.74 -31.29 -6.75
CA GLU A 489 -23.16 -32.64 -6.66
C GLU A 489 -22.67 -32.95 -5.24
N VAL A 490 -21.99 -32.02 -4.58
CA VAL A 490 -21.56 -32.17 -3.18
C VAL A 490 -22.74 -32.38 -2.23
N LEU A 491 -23.86 -31.68 -2.44
CA LEU A 491 -25.08 -31.86 -1.65
C LEU A 491 -25.89 -33.13 -2.01
N LYS A 492 -25.56 -33.81 -3.13
CA LYS A 492 -26.13 -35.13 -3.45
C LYS A 492 -25.36 -36.28 -2.80
N ASP A 493 -24.07 -36.09 -2.53
CA ASP A 493 -23.24 -37.08 -1.83
C ASP A 493 -23.48 -37.05 -0.31
N GLU A 494 -23.89 -35.92 0.27
CA GLU A 494 -24.20 -35.84 1.72
C GLU A 494 -25.53 -36.50 2.12
N ASP A 495 -26.45 -36.74 1.18
CA ASP A 495 -27.67 -37.53 1.41
C ASP A 495 -27.43 -39.06 1.31
N ALA A 496 -26.21 -39.50 0.95
CA ALA A 496 -25.89 -40.91 0.71
C ALA A 496 -25.06 -41.61 1.81
N SER A 497 -24.73 -40.95 2.93
CA SER A 497 -24.00 -41.61 4.02
C SER A 497 -24.43 -41.18 5.42
N LEU A 498 -25.63 -41.59 5.82
CA LEU A 498 -25.92 -41.91 7.22
C LEU A 498 -25.90 -43.44 7.35
N ASP A 499 -24.70 -44.01 7.48
CA ASP A 499 -24.53 -45.36 8.03
C ASP A 499 -24.28 -45.22 9.53
N ASP A 500 -25.25 -45.67 10.32
CA ASP A 500 -25.42 -45.43 11.75
C ASP A 500 -24.53 -46.32 12.63
N SER A 501 -23.42 -46.82 12.09
CA SER A 501 -22.53 -47.75 12.79
C SER A 501 -21.19 -47.09 13.14
N PHE A 502 -21.12 -46.20 14.14
CA PHE A 502 -19.90 -45.97 14.96
C PHE A 502 -20.17 -44.96 16.07
N LEU A 503 -20.99 -45.33 17.07
CA LEU A 503 -20.97 -44.69 18.38
C LEU A 503 -20.29 -45.61 19.40
N PRO A 504 -19.16 -45.21 20.02
CA PRO A 504 -18.59 -45.96 21.14
C PRO A 504 -19.38 -45.69 22.42
N SER A 505 -19.74 -46.76 23.10
CA SER A 505 -20.45 -46.77 24.38
C SER A 505 -19.73 -45.96 25.46
N PRO A 506 -20.44 -45.21 26.32
CA PRO A 506 -19.82 -44.41 27.38
C PRO A 506 -19.34 -45.32 28.52
N LYS A 507 -18.05 -45.26 28.85
CA LYS A 507 -17.51 -45.88 30.08
C LYS A 507 -17.95 -45.07 31.30
N LYS A 508 -18.54 -45.79 32.28
CA LYS A 508 -18.90 -45.29 33.62
C LYS A 508 -17.67 -44.87 34.45
N PRO A 509 -17.86 -43.96 35.42
CA PRO A 509 -16.77 -43.41 36.22
C PRO A 509 -16.35 -44.37 37.35
N ARG A 510 -15.05 -44.33 37.69
CA ARG A 510 -14.51 -44.65 39.02
C ARG A 510 -13.53 -43.57 39.42
#